data_AF-A0A927TMQ5-F1
#
_entry.id   AF-A0A927TMQ5-F1
#
_cell.length_a   1.000
_cell.length_b   1.000
_cell.length_c   1.000
_cell.angle_alpha   90.00
_cell.angle_beta   90.00
_cell.angle_gamma   90.00
#
_symmetry.space_group_name_H-M   'P 1'
#
loop_
_entity.id
_entity.type
_entity.pdbx_description
1 polymer ?
#
loop_
_entity_poly.entity_id
_entity_poly.type
_entity_poly.pdbx_seq_one_letter_code
_entity_poly.pdbx_strand_id
1 'polypeptide(L)'
;MSREQRVLKKRYAIFCEGDTEYNYIDKMRKKQGVELVLKPINMHGGGYSNFLRQIKKEAPTNYLAKFIIVDADRIVKVPGEKENFLKPLEYCRIQNDKGNTPLFIIADNPDLSMWHVFMMQITKVRM
;
A
#
# COMPACT_ATOMS: atom_id res chain seq x y z
N MET A 1 19.96 8.10 36.09
CA MET A 1 19.03 8.51 35.01
C MET A 1 18.48 7.25 34.36
N SER A 2 17.20 6.95 34.58
CA SER A 2 16.53 5.82 33.92
C SER A 2 16.33 6.18 32.44
N ARG A 3 16.79 5.34 31.52
CA ARG A 3 16.46 5.49 30.09
C ARG A 3 14.95 5.31 29.96
N GLU A 4 14.24 6.33 29.48
CA GLU A 4 12.84 6.18 29.11
C GLU A 4 12.72 5.00 28.14
N GLN A 5 11.92 4.01 28.52
CA GLN A 5 11.63 2.86 27.67
C GLN A 5 10.92 3.38 26.42
N ARG A 6 11.59 3.34 25.26
CA ARG A 6 10.99 3.69 23.98
C ARG A 6 9.88 2.68 23.68
N VAL A 7 8.63 3.07 23.92
CA VAL A 7 7.48 2.30 23.48
C VAL A 7 7.40 2.42 21.97
N LEU A 8 7.78 1.36 21.24
CA LEU A 8 7.62 1.29 19.80
C LEU A 8 6.13 1.29 19.47
N LYS A 9 5.62 2.44 19.02
CA LYS A 9 4.27 2.51 18.47
C LYS A 9 4.22 1.67 17.21
N LYS A 10 3.29 0.73 17.17
CA LYS A 10 2.96 -0.05 15.98
C LYS A 10 2.52 0.91 14.87
N ARG A 11 2.97 0.67 13.64
CA ARG A 11 2.74 1.58 12.50
C ARG A 11 2.07 0.88 11.34
N TYR A 12 1.25 1.61 10.59
CA TYR A 12 0.84 1.23 9.24
C TYR A 12 1.54 2.16 8.24
N ALA A 13 2.13 1.60 7.19
CA ALA A 13 2.58 2.40 6.05
C ALA A 13 1.44 2.53 5.05
N ILE A 14 1.24 3.71 4.48
CA ILE A 14 0.28 3.94 3.41
C ILE A 14 0.97 4.62 2.24
N PHE A 15 1.13 3.89 1.14
CA PHE A 15 1.66 4.37 -0.12
C PHE A 15 0.50 4.85 -0.99
N CYS A 16 0.59 6.05 -1.56
CA CYS A 16 -0.44 6.65 -2.41
C CYS A 16 0.17 7.37 -3.61
N GLU A 17 -0.61 7.65 -4.64
CA GLU A 17 -0.10 8.28 -5.88
C GLU A 17 0.14 9.79 -5.74
N GLY A 18 -0.46 10.44 -4.74
CA GLY A 18 -0.34 11.87 -4.52
C GLY A 18 -0.74 12.36 -3.13
N ASP A 19 -0.91 13.67 -3.01
CA ASP A 19 -1.19 14.36 -1.76
C ASP A 19 -2.68 14.40 -1.40
N THR A 20 -3.58 14.08 -2.33
CA THR A 20 -5.04 14.14 -2.12
C THR A 20 -5.49 13.14 -1.04
N GLU A 21 -4.83 11.99 -0.97
CA GLU A 21 -5.09 10.91 -0.03
C GLU A 21 -4.65 11.26 1.41
N TYR A 22 -3.83 12.31 1.56
CA TYR A 22 -3.37 12.80 2.87
C TYR A 22 -4.55 13.15 3.80
N ASN A 23 -5.56 13.83 3.26
CA ASN A 23 -6.70 14.31 4.04
C ASN A 23 -7.61 13.19 4.56
N TYR A 24 -7.73 12.08 3.82
CA TYR A 24 -8.47 10.91 4.27
C TYR A 24 -7.72 10.19 5.41
N ILE A 25 -6.40 10.11 5.29
CA ILE A 25 -5.55 9.36 6.21
C ILE A 25 -5.31 10.13 7.51
N ASP A 26 -5.21 11.47 7.47
CA ASP A 26 -5.13 12.28 8.68
C ASP A 26 -6.39 12.12 9.57
N LYS A 27 -7.57 11.98 8.95
CA LYS A 27 -8.82 11.70 9.67
C LYS A 27 -8.81 10.31 10.32
N MET A 28 -8.18 9.31 9.70
CA MET A 28 -8.04 7.97 10.28
C MET A 28 -7.00 7.91 11.42
N ARG A 29 -5.90 8.68 11.35
CA ARG A 29 -4.87 8.75 12.40
C ARG A 29 -5.44 9.07 13.78
N LYS A 30 -6.47 9.92 13.84
CA LYS A 30 -7.04 10.42 15.11
C LYS A 30 -7.87 9.38 15.87
N LYS A 31 -8.20 8.23 15.26
CA LYS A 31 -9.17 7.26 15.84
C LYS A 31 -8.59 5.93 16.27
N GLN A 32 -7.35 5.59 15.91
CA GLN A 32 -6.78 4.26 16.23
C GLN A 32 -5.45 4.40 16.96
N GLY A 33 -5.21 3.56 17.96
CA GLY A 33 -3.96 3.51 18.74
C GLY A 33 -2.73 3.04 17.95
N VAL A 34 -2.70 3.32 16.64
CA VAL A 34 -1.69 2.90 15.68
C VAL A 34 -1.26 4.14 14.88
N GLU A 35 0.04 4.30 14.67
CA GLU A 35 0.57 5.43 13.91
C GLU A 35 0.46 5.16 12.40
N LEU A 36 -0.21 6.02 11.63
CA LEU A 36 -0.21 5.91 10.17
C LEU A 36 0.95 6.72 9.59
N VAL A 37 1.74 6.13 8.70
CA VAL A 37 2.83 6.81 7.98
C VAL A 37 2.44 6.91 6.52
N LEU A 38 2.19 8.13 6.05
CA LEU A 38 1.86 8.38 4.65
C LEU A 38 3.15 8.51 3.82
N LYS A 39 3.18 7.88 2.66
CA LYS A 39 4.29 7.87 1.71
C LYS A 39 3.76 8.12 0.29
N PRO A 40 3.58 9.39 -0.11
CA PRO A 40 3.19 9.69 -1.48
C PRO A 40 4.32 9.27 -2.44
N ILE A 41 3.95 8.65 -3.55
CA ILE A 41 4.84 8.23 -4.62
C ILE A 41 4.41 8.91 -5.90
N ASN A 42 5.27 9.75 -6.45
CA ASN A 42 5.01 10.40 -7.73
C ASN A 42 4.94 9.38 -8.88
N MET A 43 3.78 9.31 -9.52
CA MET A 43 3.47 8.37 -10.61
C MET A 43 3.76 8.91 -12.02
N HIS A 44 4.13 10.18 -12.18
CA HIS A 44 4.34 10.80 -13.50
C HIS A 44 5.55 10.22 -14.25
N GLY A 45 6.62 9.84 -13.54
CA GLY A 45 7.88 9.37 -14.13
C GLY A 45 8.03 7.84 -14.25
N GLY A 46 6.99 7.13 -14.67
CA GLY A 46 7.06 5.67 -14.91
C GLY A 46 5.96 4.82 -14.27
N GLY A 47 4.86 5.43 -13.81
CA GLY A 47 3.64 4.73 -13.40
C GLY A 47 3.85 3.63 -12.37
N TYR A 48 3.11 2.53 -12.50
CA TYR A 48 3.19 1.41 -11.55
C TYR A 48 4.58 0.76 -11.47
N SER A 49 5.39 0.87 -12.52
CA SER A 49 6.78 0.40 -12.48
C SER A 49 7.65 1.23 -11.53
N ASN A 50 7.51 2.56 -11.55
CA ASN A 50 8.16 3.42 -10.55
C ASN A 50 7.61 3.14 -9.16
N PHE A 51 6.29 2.97 -9.04
CA PHE A 51 5.63 2.67 -7.78
C PHE A 51 6.20 1.42 -7.10
N LEU A 52 6.28 0.31 -7.85
CA LEU A 52 6.87 -0.94 -7.37
C LEU A 52 8.31 -0.76 -6.91
N ARG A 53 9.11 -0.02 -7.67
CA ARG A 53 10.51 0.26 -7.33
C ARG A 53 10.62 0.99 -5.99
N GLN A 54 9.71 1.92 -5.71
CA GLN A 54 9.71 2.68 -4.46
C GLN A 54 9.23 1.82 -3.28
N ILE A 55 8.21 0.97 -3.44
CA ILE A 55 7.80 0.02 -2.39
C ILE A 55 8.94 -0.92 -2.02
N LYS A 56 9.66 -1.46 -3.03
CA LYS A 56 10.78 -2.40 -2.81
C LYS A 56 11.96 -1.78 -2.04
N LYS A 57 12.12 -0.46 -2.08
CA LYS A 57 13.16 0.25 -1.30
C LYS A 57 12.76 0.46 0.15
N GLU A 58 11.49 0.32 0.50
CA GLU A 58 11.03 0.53 1.87
C GLU A 58 11.57 -0.58 2.78
N ALA A 59 12.19 -0.17 3.89
CA ALA A 59 12.63 -1.10 4.92
C ALA A 59 11.47 -2.01 5.41
N PRO A 60 11.74 -3.29 5.72
CA PRO A 60 10.71 -4.21 6.19
C PRO A 60 10.29 -3.95 7.65
N THR A 61 11.04 -3.16 8.43
CA THR A 61 10.92 -3.14 9.89
C THR A 61 9.91 -2.10 10.41
N ASN A 62 9.27 -2.46 11.53
CA ASN A 62 8.39 -1.62 12.35
C ASN A 62 7.01 -1.24 11.77
N TYR A 63 6.51 -2.00 10.79
CA TYR A 63 5.12 -1.90 10.32
C TYR A 63 4.31 -3.16 10.64
N LEU A 64 3.05 -2.99 11.05
CA LEU A 64 2.07 -4.07 11.16
C LEU A 64 1.53 -4.51 9.80
N ALA A 65 1.35 -3.54 8.90
CA ALA A 65 0.94 -3.76 7.53
C ALA A 65 1.34 -2.57 6.67
N LYS A 66 1.43 -2.80 5.36
CA LYS A 66 1.68 -1.79 4.34
C LYS A 66 0.46 -1.78 3.42
N PHE A 67 -0.19 -0.62 3.31
CA PHE A 67 -1.28 -0.38 2.39
C PHE A 67 -0.77 0.41 1.19
N ILE A 68 -1.22 0.02 0.01
CA ILE A 68 -0.92 0.65 -1.27
C ILE A 68 -2.25 1.09 -1.83
N ILE A 69 -2.46 2.39 -1.93
CA ILE A 69 -3.69 2.98 -2.47
C ILE A 69 -3.33 3.56 -3.83
N VAL A 70 -4.06 3.16 -4.87
CA VAL A 70 -3.80 3.56 -6.24
C VAL A 70 -5.09 3.91 -6.96
N ASP A 71 -4.99 4.82 -7.93
CA ASP A 71 -6.10 5.14 -8.83
C ASP A 71 -6.09 4.12 -9.97
N ALA A 72 -7.13 3.29 -10.09
CA ALA A 72 -7.20 2.27 -11.12
C ALA A 72 -7.65 2.81 -12.48
N ASP A 73 -8.05 4.07 -12.60
CA ASP A 73 -8.33 4.69 -13.90
C ASP A 73 -7.11 4.58 -14.83
N ARG A 74 -5.91 4.69 -14.25
CA ARG A 74 -4.64 4.59 -15.00
C ARG A 74 -4.44 3.22 -15.65
N ILE A 75 -4.95 2.15 -15.04
CA ILE A 75 -4.90 0.77 -15.58
C ILE A 75 -5.61 0.70 -16.94
N VAL A 76 -6.71 1.46 -17.10
CA VAL A 76 -7.55 1.46 -18.30
C VAL A 76 -7.10 2.53 -19.30
N LYS A 77 -6.75 3.73 -18.82
CA LYS A 77 -6.49 4.91 -19.66
C LYS A 77 -5.09 4.93 -20.29
N VAL A 78 -4.11 4.25 -19.69
CA VAL A 78 -2.72 4.31 -20.14
C VAL A 78 -2.27 2.95 -20.69
N PRO A 79 -1.93 2.85 -21.99
CA PRO A 79 -1.43 1.61 -22.59
C PRO A 79 -0.23 1.05 -21.83
N GLY A 80 -0.23 -0.26 -21.58
CA GLY A 80 0.84 -0.96 -20.85
C GLY A 80 0.77 -0.84 -19.32
N GLU A 81 -0.04 0.06 -18.75
CA GLU A 81 -0.12 0.20 -17.29
C GLU A 81 -0.82 -0.98 -16.61
N LYS A 82 -1.73 -1.68 -17.30
CA LYS A 82 -2.32 -2.94 -16.80
C LYS A 82 -1.25 -3.98 -16.48
N GLU A 83 -0.30 -4.20 -17.38
CA GLU A 83 0.79 -5.16 -17.17
C GLU A 83 1.75 -4.66 -16.08
N ASN A 84 1.98 -3.36 -16.01
CA ASN A 84 2.79 -2.76 -14.95
C ASN A 84 2.11 -2.84 -13.58
N PHE A 85 0.79 -2.81 -13.50
CA PHE A 85 -0.01 -2.94 -12.26
C PHE A 85 -0.03 -4.38 -11.72
N LEU A 86 -0.02 -5.38 -12.59
CA LEU A 86 0.08 -6.79 -12.19
C LEU A 86 1.39 -7.09 -11.43
N LYS A 87 2.46 -6.33 -11.67
CA LYS A 87 3.76 -6.53 -11.00
C LYS A 87 3.70 -6.17 -9.50
N PRO A 88 3.17 -5.00 -9.06
CA PRO A 88 2.83 -4.75 -7.66
C PRO A 88 1.92 -5.79 -7.03
N LEU A 89 0.86 -6.22 -7.72
CA LEU A 89 -0.06 -7.25 -7.21
C LEU A 89 0.67 -8.56 -6.91
N GLU A 90 1.46 -9.04 -7.87
CA GLU A 90 2.23 -10.27 -7.71
C GLU A 90 3.30 -10.14 -6.63
N TYR A 91 3.94 -8.97 -6.54
CA TYR A 91 4.88 -8.68 -5.47
C TYR A 91 4.21 -8.78 -4.08
N CYS A 92 3.03 -8.19 -3.89
CA CYS A 92 2.28 -8.28 -2.64
C CYS A 92 1.95 -9.74 -2.29
N ARG A 93 1.45 -10.50 -3.27
CA ARG A 93 1.19 -11.94 -3.10
C ARG A 93 2.41 -12.70 -2.60
N ILE A 94 3.56 -12.54 -3.28
CA ILE A 94 4.81 -13.23 -2.90
C ILE A 94 5.30 -12.80 -1.51
N GLN A 95 5.19 -11.51 -1.15
CA GLN A 95 5.59 -11.05 0.18
C GLN A 95 4.70 -11.64 1.27
N ASN A 96 3.39 -11.72 1.01
CA ASN A 96 2.42 -12.27 1.94
C ASN A 96 2.59 -13.79 2.11
N ASP A 97 2.81 -14.52 1.02
CA ASP A 97 3.08 -15.97 1.05
C ASP A 97 4.35 -16.31 1.85
N LYS A 98 5.32 -15.39 1.92
CA LYS A 98 6.55 -15.54 2.72
C LYS A 98 6.36 -15.29 4.22
N GLY A 99 5.19 -14.80 4.65
CA GLY A 99 4.94 -14.42 6.04
C GLY A 99 5.67 -13.15 6.48
N ASN A 100 6.07 -12.29 5.53
CA ASN A 100 6.61 -10.96 5.85
C ASN A 100 5.47 -10.05 6.36
N THR A 101 5.81 -8.78 6.65
CA THR A 101 4.78 -7.76 6.91
C THR A 101 3.71 -7.81 5.81
N PRO A 102 2.41 -7.92 6.16
CA PRO A 102 1.33 -7.93 5.19
C PRO A 102 1.33 -6.70 4.27
N LEU A 103 1.22 -6.93 2.97
CA LEU A 103 1.01 -5.90 1.95
C LEU A 103 -0.40 -6.03 1.38
N PHE A 104 -1.12 -4.92 1.37
CA PHE A 104 -2.45 -4.81 0.77
C PHE A 104 -2.42 -3.73 -0.29
N ILE A 105 -2.91 -4.05 -1.49
CA ILE A 105 -3.25 -3.03 -2.48
C ILE A 105 -4.74 -2.73 -2.30
N ILE A 106 -5.12 -1.48 -2.52
CA ILE A 106 -6.48 -0.96 -2.64
C ILE A 106 -6.46 -0.11 -3.90
N ALA A 107 -7.21 -0.50 -4.94
CA ALA A 107 -7.40 0.39 -6.08
C ALA A 107 -8.77 1.04 -6.01
N ASP A 108 -8.77 2.36 -6.15
CA ASP A 108 -9.93 3.16 -6.46
C ASP A 108 -10.37 2.85 -7.89
N ASN A 109 -11.37 1.98 -8.04
CA ASN A 109 -12.14 1.86 -9.27
C ASN A 109 -13.62 1.62 -8.93
N PRO A 110 -14.56 2.42 -9.46
CA PRO A 110 -15.99 2.12 -9.37
C PRO A 110 -16.38 0.84 -10.14
N ASP A 111 -15.57 0.34 -11.08
CA ASP A 111 -15.86 -0.91 -11.80
C ASP A 111 -15.58 -2.16 -10.94
N LEU A 112 -16.68 -2.82 -10.57
CA LEU A 112 -16.75 -4.03 -9.73
C LEU A 112 -15.99 -5.24 -10.30
N SER A 113 -15.61 -5.23 -11.58
CA SER A 113 -14.91 -6.34 -12.23
C SER A 113 -13.53 -6.63 -11.62
N MET A 114 -12.80 -5.60 -11.16
CA MET A 114 -11.49 -5.76 -10.51
C MET A 114 -11.57 -6.10 -9.01
N TRP A 115 -12.73 -5.93 -8.39
CA TRP A 115 -12.89 -6.18 -6.95
C TRP A 115 -12.69 -7.64 -6.58
N HIS A 116 -13.02 -8.59 -7.48
CA HIS A 116 -12.74 -10.01 -7.26
C HIS A 116 -11.24 -10.30 -7.11
N VAL A 117 -10.38 -9.63 -7.90
CA VAL A 117 -8.92 -9.78 -7.83
C VAL A 117 -8.38 -9.21 -6.51
N PHE A 118 -8.92 -8.07 -6.07
CA PHE A 118 -8.59 -7.43 -4.81
C PHE A 118 -9.01 -8.27 -3.58
N MET A 119 -10.26 -8.72 -3.56
CA MET A 119 -10.79 -9.53 -2.45
C MET A 119 -10.09 -10.88 -2.35
N MET A 120 -9.64 -11.48 -3.46
CA MET A 120 -8.86 -12.73 -3.46
C MET A 120 -7.51 -12.60 -2.75
N GLN A 121 -6.83 -11.45 -2.85
CA GLN A 121 -5.59 -11.24 -2.11
C GLN A 121 -5.85 -11.04 -0.62
N ILE A 122 -6.87 -10.27 -0.23
CA ILE A 122 -7.22 -10.07 1.19
C ILE A 122 -7.62 -11.40 1.84
N THR A 123 -8.36 -12.27 1.15
CA THR A 123 -8.79 -13.57 1.67
C THR A 123 -7.68 -14.62 1.76
N LYS A 124 -6.57 -14.50 1.00
CA LYS A 124 -5.40 -15.38 1.15
C LYS A 124 -4.47 -14.98 2.30
N VAL A 125 -4.47 -13.70 2.70
CA VAL A 125 -3.72 -13.18 3.87
C VAL A 125 -4.50 -13.43 5.17
N ARG A 126 -5.15 -14.59 5.31
CA ARG A 126 -6.04 -14.87 6.46
C ARG A 126 -5.37 -14.46 7.79
N MET A 127 -6.06 -13.54 8.47
CA MET A 127 -6.03 -13.34 9.92
C MET A 127 -6.25 -14.66 10.65
#